data_AF-A0A819BNX1-F1
#
_entry.id   AF-A0A819BNX1-F1
#
_cell.length_a   1.000
_cell.length_b   1.000
_cell.length_c   1.000
_cell.angle_alpha   90.00
_cell.angle_beta   90.00
_cell.angle_gamma   90.00
#
_symmetry.space_group_name_H-M   'P 1'
#
loop_
_entity.id
_entity.type
_entity.pdbx_description
1 polymer ?
#
loop_
_entity_poly.entity_id
_entity_poly.type
_entity_poly.pdbx_seq_one_letter_code
_entity_poly.pdbx_strand_id
1 'polypeptide(L)'
;MLTSMAVEDVNGDGFNDIITTNSIGNSIIILLNSGDGTSYRQTVYPSPNGAGFLVAADINNDKKVDFIVGNQFRNNIGLFLNNGDDTFKTETIGTGAPAQDVVVTDINEDGRNDIIVVYSTNKVGVFSNNGDGTFTTGEDVELTESRAIRVRAADMDKDSKSDIIVAHRSGSISILFNNGDNTFTNKMIFSKNTVQPQSFKIADMNNDGLIDIIFADYLEHYQIIFNRGNRIFADAITYNIPYKQNSLEVVDMNNDGIQDIVFTHSEAKSIGVAFNAGNGSLTYQLDTLDVSSIDTSVMTYATAADMNGDKKMEFILLGEQYIVMFSKTC
;
A
#
# COMPACT_ATOMS: atom_id res chain seq x y z
N MET A 1 -15.42 -11.59 -4.48
CA MET A 1 -14.44 -10.87 -5.32
C MET A 1 -13.34 -10.37 -4.41
N LEU A 2 -12.11 -10.81 -4.66
CA LEU A 2 -10.95 -10.37 -3.90
C LEU A 2 -10.56 -8.95 -4.33
N THR A 3 -10.23 -8.07 -3.39
CA THR A 3 -10.07 -6.62 -3.68
C THR A 3 -8.82 -5.95 -3.12
N SER A 4 -8.12 -6.61 -2.22
CA SER A 4 -6.89 -6.11 -1.59
C SER A 4 -6.07 -7.29 -1.11
N MET A 5 -4.77 -7.09 -0.99
CA MET A 5 -3.83 -8.09 -0.47
C MET A 5 -2.81 -7.43 0.46
N ALA A 6 -2.41 -8.15 1.49
CA ALA A 6 -1.21 -7.88 2.29
C ALA A 6 -0.46 -9.20 2.49
N VAL A 7 0.84 -9.11 2.76
CA VAL A 7 1.73 -10.27 2.97
C VAL A 7 2.58 -10.00 4.19
N GLU A 8 2.31 -10.73 5.27
CA GLU A 8 2.90 -10.50 6.61
C GLU A 8 2.84 -11.80 7.42
N ASP A 9 3.73 -11.99 8.39
CA ASP A 9 3.67 -13.10 9.36
C ASP A 9 2.59 -12.82 10.44
N VAL A 10 1.39 -13.35 10.23
CA VAL A 10 0.21 -13.03 11.08
C VAL A 10 0.21 -13.88 12.34
N ASN A 11 0.72 -15.11 12.26
CA ASN A 11 0.70 -16.07 13.37
C ASN A 11 2.01 -16.08 14.19
N GLY A 12 3.04 -15.36 13.75
CA GLY A 12 4.33 -15.24 14.41
C GLY A 12 5.24 -16.47 14.25
N ASP A 13 5.04 -17.29 13.22
CA ASP A 13 5.82 -18.50 12.98
C ASP A 13 7.12 -18.29 12.17
N GLY A 14 7.34 -17.05 11.72
CA GLY A 14 8.50 -16.63 10.95
C GLY A 14 8.34 -16.73 9.43
N PHE A 15 7.17 -17.12 8.93
CA PHE A 15 6.85 -17.16 7.51
C PHE A 15 5.73 -16.20 7.16
N ASN A 16 5.87 -15.52 6.02
CA ASN A 16 4.84 -14.62 5.56
C ASN A 16 3.57 -15.39 5.14
N ASP A 17 2.42 -14.87 5.57
CA ASP A 17 1.08 -15.32 5.21
C ASP A 17 0.47 -14.41 4.15
N ILE A 18 -0.60 -14.86 3.49
CA ILE A 18 -1.35 -14.01 2.55
C ILE A 18 -2.70 -13.63 3.13
N ILE A 19 -2.96 -12.32 3.20
CA ILE A 19 -4.19 -11.76 3.73
C ILE A 19 -4.92 -11.08 2.57
N THR A 20 -6.19 -11.41 2.33
CA THR A 20 -7.00 -10.79 1.29
C THR A 20 -8.42 -10.48 1.73
N THR A 21 -9.00 -9.43 1.17
CA THR A 21 -10.39 -9.04 1.42
C THR A 21 -11.32 -9.55 0.34
N ASN A 22 -12.45 -10.15 0.74
CA ASN A 22 -13.54 -10.53 -0.16
C ASN A 22 -14.72 -9.55 0.00
N SER A 23 -14.81 -8.58 -0.91
CA SER A 23 -15.82 -7.51 -0.86
C SER A 23 -17.26 -7.98 -0.98
N ILE A 24 -17.52 -9.07 -1.71
CA ILE A 24 -18.87 -9.64 -1.87
C ILE A 24 -19.25 -10.46 -0.65
N GLY A 25 -18.30 -11.25 -0.13
CA GLY A 25 -18.49 -12.07 1.06
C GLY A 25 -18.42 -11.29 2.37
N ASN A 26 -17.98 -10.02 2.33
CA ASN A 26 -17.70 -9.19 3.49
C ASN A 26 -16.82 -9.93 4.51
N SER A 27 -15.65 -10.39 4.06
CA SER A 27 -14.74 -11.17 4.89
C SER A 27 -13.27 -10.87 4.61
N ILE A 28 -12.43 -11.11 5.60
CA ILE A 28 -10.98 -11.27 5.44
C ILE A 28 -10.72 -12.76 5.28
N ILE A 29 -9.89 -13.14 4.31
CA ILE A 29 -9.40 -14.49 4.11
C ILE A 29 -7.90 -14.45 4.39
N ILE A 30 -7.44 -15.33 5.28
CA ILE A 30 -6.02 -15.50 5.59
C ILE A 30 -5.61 -16.88 5.10
N LEU A 31 -4.56 -16.92 4.28
CA LEU A 31 -3.89 -18.14 3.85
C LEU A 31 -2.61 -18.25 4.68
N LEU A 32 -2.69 -19.02 5.75
CA LEU A 32 -1.56 -19.25 6.66
C LEU A 32 -0.57 -20.20 5.99
N ASN A 33 0.67 -19.75 5.84
CA ASN A 33 1.73 -20.47 5.18
C ASN A 33 2.34 -21.51 6.12
N SER A 34 2.64 -22.71 5.60
CA SER A 34 3.31 -23.76 6.40
C SER A 34 4.85 -23.63 6.38
N GLY A 35 5.37 -22.60 5.71
CA GLY A 35 6.79 -22.28 5.60
C GLY A 35 7.52 -22.91 4.42
N ASP A 36 6.83 -23.69 3.58
CA ASP A 36 7.39 -24.28 2.36
C ASP A 36 7.07 -23.47 1.09
N GLY A 37 6.33 -22.36 1.22
CA GLY A 37 5.86 -21.51 0.11
C GLY A 37 4.83 -22.16 -0.82
N THR A 38 4.29 -23.34 -0.46
CA THR A 38 3.37 -24.12 -1.32
C THR A 38 2.12 -24.64 -0.59
N SER A 39 2.17 -24.76 0.74
CA SER A 39 1.12 -25.34 1.57
C SER A 39 0.45 -24.28 2.44
N TYR A 40 -0.86 -24.07 2.25
CA TYR A 40 -1.61 -23.03 2.94
C TYR A 40 -2.85 -23.56 3.67
N ARG A 41 -3.06 -23.09 4.91
CA ARG A 41 -4.31 -23.29 5.66
C ARG A 41 -5.16 -22.03 5.55
N GLN A 42 -6.36 -22.16 4.97
CA GLN A 42 -7.28 -21.05 4.84
C GLN A 42 -8.12 -20.85 6.11
N THR A 43 -8.16 -19.61 6.60
CA THR A 43 -9.08 -19.14 7.63
C THR A 43 -9.88 -17.95 7.11
N VAL A 44 -11.14 -17.81 7.56
CA VAL A 44 -12.04 -16.74 7.09
C VAL A 44 -12.64 -16.02 8.30
N TYR A 45 -12.49 -14.70 8.33
CA TYR A 45 -13.03 -13.82 9.37
C TYR A 45 -14.10 -12.90 8.79
N PRO A 46 -15.31 -12.86 9.37
CA PRO A 46 -16.34 -11.92 8.93
C PRO A 46 -15.91 -10.46 9.13
N SER A 47 -16.17 -9.62 8.13
CA SER A 47 -16.01 -8.16 8.18
C SER A 47 -17.34 -7.46 7.96
N PRO A 48 -18.16 -7.24 8.99
CA PRO A 48 -19.51 -6.67 8.86
C PRO A 48 -19.52 -5.25 8.29
N ASN A 49 -18.41 -4.52 8.42
CA ASN A 49 -18.25 -3.17 7.86
C ASN A 49 -17.84 -3.16 6.38
N GLY A 50 -17.75 -4.33 5.75
CA GLY A 50 -17.31 -4.50 4.37
C GLY A 50 -15.81 -4.74 4.27
N ALA A 51 -15.37 -5.18 3.10
CA ALA A 51 -13.99 -5.60 2.85
C ALA A 51 -13.53 -5.05 1.49
N GLY A 52 -13.46 -3.73 1.38
CA GLY A 52 -13.08 -3.01 0.14
C GLY A 52 -11.57 -2.83 0.02
N PHE A 53 -10.92 -2.41 1.10
CA PHE A 53 -9.45 -2.31 1.22
C PHE A 53 -8.97 -2.95 2.53
N LEU A 54 -7.67 -3.23 2.61
CA LEU A 54 -6.98 -3.81 3.75
C LEU A 54 -5.65 -3.09 4.00
N VAL A 55 -5.35 -2.81 5.26
CA VAL A 55 -4.00 -2.43 5.73
C VAL A 55 -3.63 -3.40 6.84
N ALA A 56 -2.43 -3.99 6.76
CA ALA A 56 -1.83 -4.79 7.81
C ALA A 56 -0.75 -3.95 8.52
N ALA A 57 -0.78 -3.88 9.85
CA ALA A 57 0.17 -3.12 10.66
C ALA A 57 0.02 -3.51 12.14
N ASP A 58 1.01 -3.17 12.97
CA ASP A 58 0.84 -3.18 14.42
C ASP A 58 0.06 -1.91 14.85
N ILE A 59 -1.24 -2.06 15.14
CA ILE A 59 -2.15 -0.94 15.38
C ILE A 59 -2.18 -0.57 16.86
N ASN A 60 -1.91 -1.52 17.76
CA ASN A 60 -1.99 -1.32 19.21
C ASN A 60 -0.62 -1.33 19.92
N ASN A 61 0.47 -1.46 19.16
CA ASN A 61 1.87 -1.51 19.61
C ASN A 61 2.20 -2.76 20.45
N ASP A 62 1.51 -3.88 20.19
CA ASP A 62 1.78 -5.18 20.84
C ASP A 62 2.72 -6.08 20.04
N LYS A 63 3.23 -5.58 18.90
CA LYS A 63 4.13 -6.24 17.95
C LYS A 63 3.53 -7.41 17.20
N LYS A 64 2.20 -7.49 17.12
CA LYS A 64 1.50 -8.43 16.24
C LYS A 64 0.91 -7.70 15.06
N VAL A 65 0.73 -8.44 13.98
CA VAL A 65 0.10 -7.92 12.77
C VAL A 65 -1.41 -7.86 13.01
N ASP A 66 -1.93 -6.64 13.11
CA ASP A 66 -3.36 -6.32 13.14
C ASP A 66 -3.85 -5.91 11.74
N PHE A 67 -5.17 -5.78 11.56
CA PHE A 67 -5.76 -5.31 10.31
C PHE A 67 -6.70 -4.13 10.47
N ILE A 68 -6.62 -3.19 9.53
CA ILE A 68 -7.66 -2.21 9.24
C ILE A 68 -8.37 -2.63 7.97
N VAL A 69 -9.69 -2.73 8.04
CA VAL A 69 -10.54 -3.03 6.88
C VAL A 69 -11.58 -1.94 6.72
N GLY A 70 -11.72 -1.42 5.52
CA GLY A 70 -12.72 -0.41 5.22
C GLY A 70 -13.47 -0.69 3.94
N ASN A 71 -14.51 0.12 3.73
CA ASN A 71 -15.34 0.09 2.53
C ASN A 71 -15.65 1.53 2.12
N GLN A 72 -15.37 1.85 0.85
CA GLN A 72 -15.58 3.19 0.27
C GLN A 72 -17.03 3.68 0.24
N PHE A 73 -17.99 2.87 0.69
CA PHE A 73 -19.41 3.18 0.82
C PHE A 73 -19.88 3.22 2.28
N ARG A 74 -18.96 3.19 3.25
CA ARG A 74 -19.23 3.20 4.69
C ARG A 74 -18.46 4.32 5.38
N ASN A 75 -19.08 4.94 6.38
CA ASN A 75 -18.47 6.01 7.18
C ASN A 75 -17.78 5.44 8.43
N ASN A 76 -17.15 4.28 8.29
CA ASN A 76 -16.42 3.61 9.34
C ASN A 76 -15.31 2.73 8.75
N ILE A 77 -14.37 2.37 9.61
CA ILE A 77 -13.37 1.32 9.37
C ILE A 77 -13.47 0.31 10.51
N GLY A 78 -13.29 -0.97 10.19
CA GLY A 78 -13.15 -2.05 11.16
C GLY A 78 -11.69 -2.26 11.52
N LEU A 79 -11.42 -2.48 12.80
CA LEU A 79 -10.11 -2.91 13.30
C LEU A 79 -10.20 -4.38 13.72
N PHE A 80 -9.18 -5.16 13.38
CA PHE A 80 -9.01 -6.55 13.79
C PHE A 80 -7.68 -6.63 14.53
N LEU A 81 -7.75 -6.55 15.85
CA LEU A 81 -6.58 -6.61 16.73
C LEU A 81 -6.25 -8.07 17.03
N ASN A 82 -5.05 -8.50 16.67
CA ASN A 82 -4.60 -9.87 16.74
C ASN A 82 -4.30 -10.27 18.19
N ASN A 83 -4.97 -11.33 18.69
CA ASN A 83 -4.72 -11.81 20.04
C ASN A 83 -3.46 -12.70 20.12
N GLY A 84 -2.93 -13.16 18.98
CA GLY A 84 -1.78 -14.07 18.89
C GLY A 84 -2.14 -15.56 19.01
N ASP A 85 -3.42 -15.91 18.89
CA ASP A 85 -3.95 -17.27 19.01
C ASP A 85 -4.91 -17.62 17.85
N ASP A 86 -4.63 -17.08 16.65
CA ASP A 86 -5.49 -17.13 15.46
C ASP A 86 -6.89 -16.48 15.67
N THR A 87 -7.05 -15.66 16.72
CA THR A 87 -8.28 -14.89 16.95
C THR A 87 -8.04 -13.38 16.91
N PHE A 88 -9.09 -12.63 16.58
CA PHE A 88 -9.05 -11.17 16.51
C PHE A 88 -10.11 -10.56 17.40
N LYS A 89 -9.71 -9.57 18.20
CA LYS A 89 -10.64 -8.63 18.81
C LYS A 89 -11.06 -7.60 17.75
N THR A 90 -12.35 -7.49 17.49
CA THR A 90 -12.86 -6.56 16.47
C THR A 90 -13.38 -5.27 17.09
N GLU A 91 -12.96 -4.13 16.56
CA GLU A 91 -13.46 -2.81 16.93
C GLU A 91 -13.93 -2.06 15.67
N THR A 92 -14.61 -0.92 15.85
CA THR A 92 -15.03 -0.07 14.73
C THR A 92 -14.79 1.39 15.07
N ILE A 93 -14.12 2.10 14.16
CA ILE A 93 -13.94 3.56 14.24
C ILE A 93 -14.92 4.21 13.27
N GLY A 94 -15.74 5.13 13.79
CA GLY A 94 -16.57 6.00 12.96
C GLY A 94 -15.71 7.10 12.34
N THR A 95 -15.62 7.12 11.01
CA THR A 95 -14.80 8.09 10.28
C THR A 95 -15.55 9.36 9.87
N GLY A 96 -16.87 9.38 10.05
CA GLY A 96 -17.74 10.52 9.67
C GLY A 96 -17.98 10.67 8.16
N ALA A 97 -17.07 10.19 7.31
CA ALA A 97 -17.17 10.19 5.86
C ALA A 97 -16.63 8.88 5.24
N PRO A 98 -16.95 8.56 3.98
CA PRO A 98 -16.49 7.33 3.35
C PRO A 98 -14.96 7.28 3.18
N ALA A 99 -14.32 6.36 3.91
CA ALA A 99 -12.87 6.13 3.86
C ALA A 99 -12.48 5.54 2.49
N GLN A 100 -11.45 6.11 1.86
CA GLN A 100 -10.94 5.67 0.56
C GLN A 100 -9.66 4.84 0.70
N ASP A 101 -8.78 5.23 1.61
CA ASP A 101 -7.52 4.56 1.93
C ASP A 101 -7.09 4.95 3.34
N VAL A 102 -6.19 4.16 3.91
CA VAL A 102 -5.66 4.35 5.27
C VAL A 102 -4.15 4.14 5.26
N VAL A 103 -3.43 4.87 6.11
CA VAL A 103 -2.03 4.56 6.45
C VAL A 103 -1.86 4.60 7.97
N VAL A 104 -0.98 3.74 8.47
CA VAL A 104 -0.66 3.61 9.89
C VAL A 104 0.77 4.10 10.10
N THR A 105 0.96 5.06 11.01
CA THR A 105 2.28 5.65 11.33
C THR A 105 2.20 6.42 12.65
N ASP A 106 3.29 6.52 13.40
CA ASP A 106 3.42 7.44 14.53
C ASP A 106 3.53 8.88 14.02
N ILE A 107 2.39 9.54 13.79
CA ILE A 107 2.33 10.88 13.20
C ILE A 107 2.57 12.00 14.23
N ASN A 108 2.44 11.70 15.52
CA ASN A 108 2.59 12.67 16.60
C ASN A 108 3.88 12.46 17.44
N GLU A 109 4.71 11.49 17.05
CA GLU A 109 5.99 11.13 17.66
C GLU A 109 5.88 10.67 19.13
N ASP A 110 4.75 10.08 19.51
CA ASP A 110 4.49 9.63 20.88
C ASP A 110 4.89 8.16 21.14
N GLY A 111 5.44 7.51 20.11
CA GLY A 111 5.87 6.11 20.11
C GLY A 111 4.74 5.12 19.83
N ARG A 112 3.55 5.59 19.45
CA ARG A 112 2.40 4.74 19.08
C ARG A 112 1.96 5.01 17.67
N ASN A 113 1.68 3.93 16.95
CA ASN A 113 1.12 4.05 15.61
C ASN A 113 -0.30 4.64 15.63
N ASP A 114 -0.47 5.75 14.92
CA ASP A 114 -1.74 6.43 14.67
C ASP A 114 -2.35 5.98 13.33
N ILE A 115 -3.64 6.26 13.13
CA ILE A 115 -4.36 5.94 11.89
C ILE A 115 -4.69 7.23 11.15
N ILE A 116 -4.24 7.32 9.90
CA ILE A 116 -4.56 8.42 8.99
C ILE A 116 -5.52 7.91 7.93
N VAL A 117 -6.66 8.59 7.77
CA VAL A 117 -7.71 8.20 6.84
C VAL A 117 -7.92 9.30 5.81
N VAL A 118 -7.88 8.95 4.52
CA VAL A 118 -8.31 9.85 3.45
C VAL A 118 -9.74 9.55 3.02
N TYR A 119 -10.48 10.61 2.73
CA TYR A 119 -11.89 10.53 2.32
C TYR A 119 -12.08 10.96 0.88
N SER A 120 -13.25 10.66 0.31
CA SER A 120 -13.65 11.21 -1.00
C SER A 120 -13.90 12.73 -0.98
N THR A 121 -13.89 13.35 0.20
CA THR A 121 -14.00 14.79 0.42
C THR A 121 -12.63 15.47 0.24
N ASN A 122 -12.48 16.70 0.72
CA ASN A 122 -11.22 17.43 0.81
C ASN A 122 -10.62 17.38 2.22
N LYS A 123 -10.84 16.28 2.95
CA LYS A 123 -10.40 16.15 4.35
C LYS A 123 -9.56 14.90 4.55
N VAL A 124 -8.65 14.99 5.51
CA VAL A 124 -7.88 13.87 6.06
C VAL A 124 -8.19 13.77 7.54
N GLY A 125 -8.61 12.60 7.99
CA GLY A 125 -8.79 12.30 9.40
C GLY A 125 -7.50 11.78 10.02
N VAL A 126 -7.18 12.27 11.21
CA VAL A 126 -6.10 11.74 12.05
C VAL A 126 -6.73 11.18 13.33
N PHE A 127 -6.47 9.90 13.58
CA PHE A 127 -6.95 9.16 14.74
C PHE A 127 -5.73 8.75 15.55
N SER A 128 -5.47 9.49 16.62
CA SER A 128 -4.33 9.23 17.48
C SER A 128 -4.60 8.12 18.48
N ASN A 129 -3.63 7.23 18.63
CA ASN A 129 -3.71 6.03 19.43
C ASN A 129 -3.43 6.34 20.90
N ASN A 130 -4.39 6.00 21.76
CA ASN A 130 -4.27 6.24 23.20
C ASN A 130 -3.45 5.15 23.92
N GLY A 131 -3.02 4.09 23.21
CA GLY A 131 -2.22 3.00 23.76
C GLY A 131 -3.00 1.93 24.53
N ASP A 132 -4.32 2.06 24.61
CA ASP A 132 -5.24 1.09 25.22
C ASP A 132 -6.19 0.45 24.19
N GLY A 133 -5.87 0.58 22.90
CA GLY A 133 -6.70 0.16 21.78
C GLY A 133 -7.85 1.12 21.45
N THR A 134 -7.92 2.29 22.11
CA THR A 134 -8.84 3.37 21.73
C THR A 134 -8.13 4.48 20.96
N PHE A 135 -8.91 5.27 20.21
CA PHE A 135 -8.41 6.34 19.36
C PHE A 135 -9.09 7.66 19.66
N THR A 136 -8.30 8.72 19.75
CA THR A 136 -8.77 10.11 19.85
C THR A 136 -8.72 10.75 18.48
N THR A 137 -9.81 11.40 18.07
CA THR A 137 -9.88 12.13 16.80
C THR A 137 -9.82 13.64 17.05
N GLY A 138 -8.95 14.32 16.29
CA GLY A 138 -8.86 15.78 16.26
C GLY A 138 -9.81 16.39 15.23
N GLU A 139 -9.61 17.68 14.92
CA GLU A 139 -10.22 18.26 13.72
C GLU A 139 -9.57 17.68 12.47
N ASP A 140 -10.39 17.34 11.47
CA ASP A 140 -9.90 16.89 10.17
C ASP A 140 -9.00 17.96 9.53
N VAL A 141 -7.93 17.52 8.87
CA VAL A 141 -7.04 18.40 8.12
C VAL A 141 -7.62 18.67 6.74
N GLU A 142 -7.78 19.95 6.40
CA GLU A 142 -8.31 20.37 5.11
C GLU A 142 -7.24 20.27 3.99
N LEU A 143 -7.66 19.70 2.87
CA LEU A 143 -6.91 19.59 1.63
C LEU A 143 -7.27 20.74 0.69
N THR A 144 -6.30 21.19 -0.11
CA THR A 144 -6.53 22.13 -1.21
C THR A 144 -7.34 21.52 -2.36
N GLU A 145 -7.31 20.19 -2.49
CA GLU A 145 -8.09 19.44 -3.46
C GLU A 145 -8.98 18.38 -2.81
N SER A 146 -10.08 18.03 -3.49
CA SER A 146 -11.00 16.98 -3.06
C SER A 146 -10.69 15.64 -3.73
N ARG A 147 -11.47 14.60 -3.41
CA ARG A 147 -11.39 13.27 -4.05
C ARG A 147 -10.00 12.64 -3.89
N ALA A 148 -9.48 12.67 -2.66
CA ALA A 148 -8.36 11.83 -2.28
C ALA A 148 -8.74 10.35 -2.48
N ILE A 149 -7.78 9.55 -2.94
CA ILE A 149 -7.99 8.12 -3.22
C ILE A 149 -6.93 7.21 -2.63
N ARG A 150 -5.73 7.74 -2.33
CA ARG A 150 -4.64 6.98 -1.70
C ARG A 150 -3.89 7.86 -0.72
N VAL A 151 -3.33 7.24 0.31
CA VAL A 151 -2.50 7.91 1.31
C VAL A 151 -1.27 7.10 1.66
N ARG A 152 -0.13 7.78 1.84
CA ARG A 152 1.09 7.21 2.41
C ARG A 152 1.66 8.18 3.44
N ALA A 153 2.59 7.70 4.25
CA ALA A 153 3.31 8.53 5.19
C ALA A 153 4.81 8.26 5.12
N ALA A 154 5.61 9.32 5.17
CA ALA A 154 7.06 9.29 5.24
C ALA A 154 7.60 10.70 5.53
N ASP A 155 8.82 10.80 6.04
CA ASP A 155 9.53 12.07 6.17
C ASP A 155 10.00 12.56 4.77
N MET A 156 9.27 13.51 4.20
CA MET A 156 9.50 14.00 2.83
C MET A 156 10.42 15.22 2.81
N ASP A 157 10.71 15.87 3.95
CA ASP A 157 11.60 17.02 4.02
C ASP A 157 12.86 16.82 4.89
N LYS A 158 13.06 15.61 5.42
CA LYS A 158 14.16 15.18 6.29
C LYS A 158 14.18 15.91 7.64
N ASP A 159 13.02 16.28 8.18
CA ASP A 159 12.91 16.90 9.50
C ASP A 159 12.68 15.90 10.66
N SER A 160 12.72 14.61 10.34
CA SER A 160 12.48 13.45 11.21
C SER A 160 11.04 13.21 11.62
N LYS A 161 10.07 13.95 11.07
CA LYS A 161 8.64 13.69 11.26
C LYS A 161 8.04 13.01 10.05
N SER A 162 7.10 12.10 10.28
CA SER A 162 6.27 11.57 9.20
C SER A 162 5.38 12.68 8.63
N ASP A 163 5.42 12.88 7.31
CA ASP A 163 4.48 13.70 6.56
C ASP A 163 3.36 12.84 5.97
N ILE A 164 2.25 13.46 5.58
CA ILE A 164 1.13 12.76 4.91
C ILE A 164 1.15 13.07 3.41
N ILE A 165 1.23 12.05 2.58
CA ILE A 165 1.22 12.17 1.12
C ILE A 165 -0.09 11.62 0.57
N VAL A 166 -0.83 12.47 -0.14
CA VAL A 166 -2.18 12.19 -0.61
C VAL A 166 -2.24 12.25 -2.13
N ALA A 167 -2.68 11.16 -2.76
CA ALA A 167 -2.96 11.13 -4.20
C ALA A 167 -4.44 11.37 -4.46
N HIS A 168 -4.74 12.21 -5.44
CA HIS A 168 -6.08 12.62 -5.81
C HIS A 168 -6.54 11.96 -7.11
N ARG A 169 -7.86 11.83 -7.27
CA ARG A 169 -8.46 11.30 -8.51
C ARG A 169 -8.14 12.14 -9.75
N SER A 170 -7.82 13.43 -9.57
CA SER A 170 -7.38 14.32 -10.64
C SER A 170 -6.04 13.91 -11.26
N GLY A 171 -5.20 13.19 -10.50
CA GLY A 171 -3.78 13.00 -10.80
C GLY A 171 -2.87 13.90 -9.95
N SER A 172 -3.44 14.86 -9.21
CA SER A 172 -2.68 15.72 -8.30
C SER A 172 -2.15 14.96 -7.08
N ILE A 173 -1.03 15.41 -6.54
CA ILE A 173 -0.44 14.90 -5.29
C ILE A 173 -0.24 16.08 -4.32
N SER A 174 -0.78 15.92 -3.12
CA SER A 174 -0.61 16.85 -2.00
C SER A 174 0.31 16.23 -0.96
N ILE A 175 1.18 17.04 -0.35
CA ILE A 175 1.93 16.68 0.85
C ILE A 175 1.50 17.62 1.97
N LEU A 176 1.19 17.03 3.12
CA LEU A 176 0.91 17.74 4.36
C LEU A 176 2.15 17.57 5.23
N PHE A 177 3.00 18.60 5.24
CA PHE A 177 4.23 18.58 6.03
C PHE A 177 3.89 18.71 7.51
N ASN A 178 4.37 17.79 8.33
CA ASN A 178 4.08 17.76 9.75
C ASN A 178 4.91 18.82 10.49
N ASN A 179 4.24 19.73 11.18
CA ASN A 179 4.95 20.78 11.91
C ASN A 179 5.46 20.32 13.29
N GLY A 180 5.03 19.14 13.78
CA GLY A 180 5.42 18.55 15.06
C GLY A 180 4.54 18.97 16.25
N ASP A 181 3.42 19.64 15.98
CA ASP A 181 2.46 20.11 16.99
C ASP A 181 1.02 19.70 16.64
N ASN A 182 0.87 18.56 15.94
CA ASN A 182 -0.37 18.07 15.33
C ASN A 182 -0.98 19.03 14.29
N THR A 183 -0.20 19.99 13.79
CA THR A 183 -0.59 20.83 12.65
C THR A 183 0.21 20.47 11.41
N PHE A 184 -0.37 20.75 10.24
CA PHE A 184 0.21 20.42 8.95
C PHE A 184 0.29 21.61 8.02
N THR A 185 1.44 21.77 7.35
CA THR A 185 1.62 22.71 6.25
C THR A 185 1.28 22.02 4.93
N ASN A 186 0.13 22.35 4.35
CA ASN A 186 -0.32 21.76 3.09
C ASN A 186 0.43 22.37 1.88
N LYS A 187 1.00 21.50 1.03
CA LYS A 187 1.61 21.87 -0.24
C LYS A 187 1.19 20.90 -1.33
N MET A 188 0.62 21.43 -2.41
CA MET A 188 0.45 20.69 -3.66
C MET A 188 1.78 20.68 -4.42
N ILE A 189 2.30 19.48 -4.72
CA ILE A 189 3.62 19.32 -5.34
C ILE A 189 3.53 18.83 -6.79
N PHE A 190 2.38 18.28 -7.19
CA PHE A 190 2.11 17.85 -8.55
C PHE A 190 0.66 18.16 -8.91
N SER A 191 0.45 18.85 -10.02
CA SER A 191 -0.86 19.23 -10.53
C SER A 191 -0.96 18.80 -12.00
N LYS A 192 -1.39 17.56 -12.23
CA LYS A 192 -1.78 17.08 -13.56
C LYS A 192 -3.28 16.82 -13.54
N ASN A 193 -4.01 17.47 -14.44
CA ASN A 193 -5.48 17.56 -14.45
C ASN A 193 -6.15 16.54 -15.38
N THR A 194 -5.70 15.29 -15.47
CA THR A 194 -6.22 14.42 -16.55
C THR A 194 -6.44 12.95 -16.23
N VAL A 195 -5.72 12.31 -15.31
CA VAL A 195 -5.84 10.85 -15.11
C VAL A 195 -5.64 10.43 -13.67
N GLN A 196 -6.57 9.58 -13.20
CA GLN A 196 -6.56 8.99 -11.87
C GLN A 196 -5.39 7.99 -11.71
N PRO A 197 -4.57 8.09 -10.65
CA PRO A 197 -3.56 7.07 -10.36
C PRO A 197 -4.24 5.75 -9.96
N GLN A 198 -3.76 4.65 -10.55
CA GLN A 198 -4.12 3.27 -10.20
C GLN A 198 -3.26 2.74 -9.05
N SER A 199 -1.96 2.98 -9.14
CA SER A 199 -1.01 2.65 -8.08
C SER A 199 -0.25 3.90 -7.63
N PHE A 200 0.07 3.93 -6.35
CA PHE A 200 0.77 5.01 -5.67
C PHE A 200 1.68 4.42 -4.59
N LYS A 201 2.98 4.62 -4.73
CA LYS A 201 4.05 4.12 -3.86
C LYS A 201 5.06 5.23 -3.57
N ILE A 202 5.83 5.02 -2.51
CA ILE A 202 6.92 5.89 -2.12
C ILE A 202 8.13 5.04 -1.77
N ALA A 203 9.31 5.45 -2.21
CA ALA A 203 10.59 4.77 -1.94
C ALA A 203 11.74 5.68 -2.38
N ASP A 204 12.93 5.47 -1.82
CA ASP A 204 14.16 6.07 -2.35
C ASP A 204 14.57 5.32 -3.63
N MET A 205 14.38 5.92 -4.79
CA MET A 205 14.64 5.28 -6.09
C MET A 205 16.01 5.64 -6.65
N ASN A 206 16.77 6.54 -6.01
CA ASN A 206 18.07 7.00 -6.50
C ASN A 206 19.20 6.92 -5.44
N ASN A 207 18.90 6.31 -4.29
CA ASN A 207 19.78 6.10 -3.15
C ASN A 207 20.38 7.40 -2.58
N ASP A 208 19.67 8.53 -2.66
CA ASP A 208 20.06 9.81 -2.04
C ASP A 208 19.53 9.97 -0.59
N GLY A 209 18.81 8.95 -0.11
CA GLY A 209 18.18 8.85 1.19
C GLY A 209 16.91 9.68 1.32
N LEU A 210 16.44 10.35 0.27
CA LEU A 210 15.15 11.04 0.24
C LEU A 210 14.10 10.09 -0.33
N ILE A 211 12.90 10.14 0.23
CA ILE A 211 11.78 9.35 -0.29
C ILE A 211 11.23 10.04 -1.54
N ASP A 212 11.19 9.30 -2.64
CA ASP A 212 10.60 9.69 -3.92
C ASP A 212 9.15 9.20 -4.04
N ILE A 213 8.43 9.74 -5.02
CA ILE A 213 7.05 9.37 -5.29
C ILE A 213 6.96 8.63 -6.62
N ILE A 214 6.30 7.47 -6.61
CA ILE A 214 6.09 6.60 -7.77
C ILE A 214 4.60 6.41 -7.96
N PHE A 215 4.09 6.65 -9.16
CA PHE A 215 2.68 6.40 -9.45
C PHE A 215 2.47 5.92 -10.88
N ALA A 216 1.43 5.10 -11.06
CA ALA A 216 0.94 4.65 -12.34
C ALA A 216 -0.48 5.17 -12.52
N ASP A 217 -0.83 5.65 -13.71
CA ASP A 217 -2.19 6.09 -14.05
C ASP A 217 -2.81 5.15 -15.11
N TYR A 218 -3.99 5.47 -15.66
CA TYR A 218 -4.64 4.63 -16.69
C TYR A 218 -3.96 4.67 -18.07
N LEU A 219 -2.88 5.41 -18.21
CA LEU A 219 -2.08 5.48 -19.42
C LEU A 219 -1.01 4.39 -19.39
N GLU A 220 -0.39 4.17 -20.55
CA GLU A 220 0.64 3.15 -20.72
C GLU A 220 2.00 3.69 -20.23
N HIS A 221 2.03 4.20 -18.99
CA HIS A 221 3.22 4.69 -18.33
C HIS A 221 3.08 4.72 -16.80
N TYR A 222 4.23 4.68 -16.14
CA TYR A 222 4.37 5.12 -14.75
C TYR A 222 5.27 6.36 -14.70
N GLN A 223 5.17 7.10 -13.60
CA GLN A 223 5.92 8.31 -13.37
C GLN A 223 6.66 8.27 -12.04
N ILE A 224 7.83 8.91 -11.98
CA ILE A 224 8.61 9.10 -10.77
C ILE A 224 8.85 10.59 -10.56
N ILE A 225 8.61 11.08 -9.35
CA ILE A 225 8.93 12.43 -8.91
C ILE A 225 10.05 12.32 -7.88
N PHE A 226 11.25 12.75 -8.27
CA PHE A 226 12.40 12.76 -7.37
C PHE A 226 12.30 13.88 -6.34
N ASN A 227 12.48 13.52 -5.08
CA ASN A 227 12.61 14.47 -3.99
C ASN A 227 14.01 15.11 -4.04
N ARG A 228 14.08 16.43 -3.82
CA ARG A 228 15.34 17.21 -3.79
C ARG A 228 15.64 17.76 -2.39
N GLY A 229 14.87 17.33 -1.40
CA GLY A 229 14.95 17.75 -0.02
C GLY A 229 14.36 19.15 0.19
N ASN A 230 14.20 19.53 1.46
CA ASN A 230 13.69 20.85 1.84
C ASN A 230 12.38 21.21 1.13
N ARG A 231 11.48 20.23 0.98
CA ARG A 231 10.17 20.36 0.31
C ARG A 231 10.25 20.68 -1.18
N ILE A 232 11.40 20.49 -1.84
CA ILE A 232 11.59 20.71 -3.27
C ILE A 232 11.49 19.37 -3.99
N PHE A 233 10.74 19.33 -5.09
CA PHE A 233 10.53 18.13 -5.91
C PHE A 233 10.87 18.44 -7.37
N ALA A 234 11.44 17.46 -8.07
CA ALA A 234 11.69 17.55 -9.49
C ALA A 234 10.38 17.46 -10.30
N ASP A 235 10.45 17.81 -11.58
CA ASP A 235 9.38 17.45 -12.51
C ASP A 235 9.28 15.93 -12.64
N ALA A 236 8.05 15.44 -12.85
CA ALA A 236 7.81 14.01 -13.03
C ALA A 236 8.51 13.48 -14.29
N ILE A 237 9.28 12.41 -14.14
CA ILE A 237 9.84 11.64 -15.24
C ILE A 237 8.86 10.54 -15.62
N THR A 238 8.56 10.44 -16.90
CA THR A 238 7.60 9.47 -17.43
C THR A 238 8.32 8.30 -18.10
N TYR A 239 7.94 7.08 -17.71
CA TYR A 239 8.42 5.83 -18.27
C TYR A 239 7.29 5.16 -19.04
N ASN A 240 7.32 5.26 -20.36
CA ASN A 240 6.34 4.60 -21.21
C ASN A 240 6.59 3.10 -21.22
N ILE A 241 5.51 2.35 -21.11
CA ILE A 241 5.47 0.90 -21.28
C ILE A 241 4.43 0.57 -22.35
N PRO A 242 4.50 -0.59 -23.01
CA PRO A 242 3.57 -0.92 -24.09
C PRO A 242 2.19 -1.41 -23.64
N TYR A 243 1.88 -1.35 -22.35
CA TYR A 243 0.66 -1.94 -21.77
C TYR A 243 0.07 -1.08 -20.66
N LYS A 244 -1.24 -1.22 -20.40
CA LYS A 244 -1.89 -0.59 -19.26
C LYS A 244 -1.56 -1.33 -17.96
N GLN A 245 -1.16 -0.59 -16.94
CA GLN A 245 -0.88 -1.13 -15.61
C GLN A 245 -2.13 -1.24 -14.75
N ASN A 246 -2.19 -2.27 -13.92
CA ASN A 246 -3.23 -2.40 -12.88
C ASN A 246 -2.66 -2.06 -11.49
N SER A 247 -1.51 -2.62 -11.14
CA SER A 247 -0.81 -2.34 -9.89
C SER A 247 0.69 -2.21 -10.12
N LEU A 248 1.36 -1.56 -9.17
CA LEU A 248 2.81 -1.39 -9.13
C LEU A 248 3.28 -1.55 -7.69
N GLU A 249 4.37 -2.28 -7.50
CA GLU A 249 5.06 -2.51 -6.24
C GLU A 249 6.53 -2.12 -6.38
N VAL A 250 7.11 -1.73 -5.25
CA VAL A 250 8.52 -1.34 -5.16
C VAL A 250 9.21 -2.31 -4.22
N VAL A 251 10.16 -3.05 -4.75
CA VAL A 251 10.83 -4.16 -4.06
C VAL A 251 12.20 -4.40 -4.69
N ASP A 252 13.20 -4.76 -3.89
CA ASP A 252 14.48 -5.26 -4.38
C ASP A 252 14.27 -6.67 -4.97
N MET A 253 14.16 -6.77 -6.29
CA MET A 253 13.74 -8.00 -6.96
C MET A 253 14.91 -8.94 -7.27
N ASN A 254 16.11 -8.39 -7.38
CA ASN A 254 17.33 -9.15 -7.70
C ASN A 254 18.29 -9.28 -6.51
N ASN A 255 17.90 -8.80 -5.33
CA ASN A 255 18.68 -8.76 -4.09
C ASN A 255 20.01 -8.00 -4.24
N ASP A 256 20.04 -6.94 -5.05
CA ASP A 256 21.22 -6.08 -5.21
C ASP A 256 21.28 -4.90 -4.22
N GLY A 257 20.26 -4.79 -3.37
CA GLY A 257 20.10 -3.74 -2.37
C GLY A 257 19.42 -2.47 -2.91
N ILE A 258 18.97 -2.47 -4.16
CA ILE A 258 18.31 -1.36 -4.82
C ILE A 258 16.85 -1.72 -5.08
N GLN A 259 15.96 -0.78 -4.80
CA GLN A 259 14.53 -0.97 -5.04
C GLN A 259 14.21 -0.93 -6.54
N ASP A 260 13.58 -2.00 -7.04
CA ASP A 260 13.06 -2.14 -8.39
C ASP A 260 11.55 -1.87 -8.43
N ILE A 261 11.01 -1.79 -9.65
CA ILE A 261 9.58 -1.63 -9.88
C ILE A 261 9.02 -2.91 -10.51
N VAL A 262 8.04 -3.53 -9.84
CA VAL A 262 7.27 -4.68 -10.34
C VAL A 262 5.85 -4.22 -10.63
N PHE A 263 5.27 -4.63 -11.76
CA PHE A 263 3.89 -4.25 -12.08
C PHE A 263 3.12 -5.32 -12.84
N THR A 264 1.81 -5.36 -12.60
CA THR A 264 0.85 -6.11 -13.42
C THR A 264 0.38 -5.24 -14.58
N HIS A 265 0.09 -5.88 -15.70
CA HIS A 265 -0.42 -5.19 -16.87
C HIS A 265 -1.49 -6.01 -17.60
N SER A 266 -2.19 -5.37 -18.53
CA SER A 266 -3.33 -5.94 -19.26
C SER A 266 -2.98 -7.03 -20.28
N GLU A 267 -1.70 -7.38 -20.46
CA GLU A 267 -1.31 -8.48 -21.34
C GLU A 267 -1.33 -9.79 -20.55
N ALA A 268 -1.83 -10.85 -21.18
CA ALA A 268 -1.91 -12.15 -20.53
C ALA A 268 -0.52 -12.81 -20.43
N LYS A 269 -0.29 -13.46 -19.29
CA LYS A 269 0.84 -14.35 -18.95
C LYS A 269 2.19 -13.66 -18.72
N SER A 270 2.21 -12.41 -18.30
CA SER A 270 3.45 -11.71 -17.97
C SER A 270 3.26 -10.72 -16.82
N ILE A 271 4.40 -10.38 -16.21
CA ILE A 271 4.57 -9.21 -15.35
C ILE A 271 5.67 -8.33 -15.94
N GLY A 272 5.62 -7.04 -15.65
CA GLY A 272 6.68 -6.12 -15.97
C GLY A 272 7.61 -5.95 -14.78
N VAL A 273 8.92 -5.96 -15.06
CA VAL A 273 9.94 -5.58 -14.07
C VAL A 273 10.78 -4.45 -14.69
N ALA A 274 10.98 -3.38 -13.92
CA ALA A 274 11.87 -2.29 -14.26
C ALA A 274 13.00 -2.25 -13.24
N PHE A 275 14.16 -2.77 -13.65
CA PHE A 275 15.34 -2.85 -12.80
C PHE A 275 16.00 -1.48 -12.65
N ASN A 276 16.36 -1.13 -11.42
CA ASN A 276 16.93 0.15 -11.06
C ASN A 276 18.45 0.08 -10.94
N ALA A 277 19.15 0.97 -11.65
CA ALA A 277 20.60 1.08 -11.55
C ALA A 277 21.08 1.81 -10.28
N GLY A 278 20.16 2.20 -9.38
CA GLY A 278 20.46 2.86 -8.11
C GLY A 278 20.68 4.36 -8.22
N ASN A 279 20.38 4.95 -9.36
CA ASN A 279 20.43 6.39 -9.62
C ASN A 279 19.11 6.92 -10.22
N GLY A 280 18.04 6.12 -10.11
CA GLY A 280 16.75 6.40 -10.71
C GLY A 280 16.63 6.03 -12.19
N SER A 281 17.70 5.53 -12.83
CA SER A 281 17.65 5.00 -14.18
C SER A 281 17.08 3.59 -14.18
N LEU A 282 15.98 3.40 -14.89
CA LEU A 282 15.25 2.13 -14.97
C LEU A 282 15.46 1.44 -16.32
N THR A 283 15.75 0.14 -16.28
CA THR A 283 15.76 -0.72 -17.46
C THR A 283 14.53 -1.62 -17.44
N TYR A 284 13.63 -1.40 -18.40
CA TYR A 284 12.42 -2.19 -18.54
C TYR A 284 12.72 -3.55 -19.16
N GLN A 285 12.23 -4.60 -18.52
CA GLN A 285 12.23 -5.96 -19.03
C GLN A 285 10.83 -6.57 -18.86
N LEU A 286 10.31 -7.15 -19.94
CA LEU A 286 9.18 -8.06 -19.84
C LEU A 286 9.67 -9.39 -19.32
N ASP A 287 9.04 -9.84 -18.24
CA ASP A 287 9.26 -11.18 -17.75
C ASP A 287 8.04 -12.03 -18.10
N THR A 288 8.23 -12.91 -19.07
CA THR A 288 7.20 -13.85 -19.48
C THR A 288 7.08 -14.89 -18.38
N LEU A 289 5.91 -14.94 -17.75
CA LEU A 289 5.61 -15.95 -16.77
C LEU A 289 5.26 -17.24 -17.50
N ASP A 290 5.95 -18.33 -17.18
CA ASP A 290 5.56 -19.66 -17.67
C ASP A 290 4.36 -20.20 -16.86
N VAL A 291 3.29 -19.40 -16.80
CA VAL A 291 2.01 -19.76 -16.21
C VAL A 291 1.03 -20.05 -17.33
N SER A 292 1.28 -21.17 -18.01
CA SER A 292 0.48 -21.67 -19.12
C SER A 292 -1.03 -21.72 -18.86
N SER A 293 -1.44 -21.84 -17.59
CA SER A 293 -2.81 -22.02 -17.10
C SER A 293 -3.49 -20.77 -16.52
N ILE A 294 -2.83 -19.61 -16.49
CA ILE A 294 -3.32 -18.43 -15.75
C ILE A 294 -3.45 -17.25 -16.69
N ASP A 295 -4.61 -16.60 -16.68
CA ASP A 295 -4.82 -15.34 -17.38
C ASP A 295 -4.42 -14.19 -16.47
N THR A 296 -3.20 -13.66 -16.62
CA THR A 296 -2.74 -12.54 -15.78
C THR A 296 -3.44 -11.22 -16.11
N SER A 297 -4.19 -11.13 -17.22
CA SER A 297 -4.90 -9.89 -17.59
C SER A 297 -6.02 -9.53 -16.60
N VAL A 298 -6.49 -10.50 -15.80
CA VAL A 298 -7.49 -10.30 -14.74
C VAL A 298 -6.87 -10.08 -13.35
N MET A 299 -5.54 -9.97 -13.26
CA MET A 299 -4.85 -9.70 -11.99
C MET A 299 -4.97 -8.22 -11.64
N THR A 300 -5.47 -7.97 -10.45
CA THR A 300 -5.73 -6.62 -9.91
C THR A 300 -4.58 -6.15 -9.02
N TYR A 301 -3.85 -7.05 -8.38
CA TYR A 301 -2.66 -6.72 -7.59
C TYR A 301 -1.51 -7.70 -7.87
N ALA A 302 -0.28 -7.20 -7.73
CA ALA A 302 0.92 -8.00 -7.55
C ALA A 302 1.58 -7.57 -6.25
N THR A 303 2.35 -8.46 -5.66
CA THR A 303 3.43 -8.17 -4.70
C THR A 303 4.51 -9.22 -4.83
N ALA A 304 5.62 -9.00 -4.14
CA ALA A 304 6.67 -9.98 -4.01
C ALA A 304 7.11 -10.07 -2.55
N ALA A 305 7.33 -11.29 -2.06
CA ALA A 305 7.76 -11.55 -0.69
C ALA A 305 8.54 -12.87 -0.64
N ASP A 306 9.47 -12.99 0.31
CA ASP A 306 10.06 -14.29 0.64
C ASP A 306 9.04 -15.11 1.43
N MET A 307 8.51 -16.16 0.81
CA MET A 307 7.46 -17.01 1.35
C MET A 307 8.01 -18.32 1.93
N ASN A 308 9.28 -18.65 1.72
CA ASN A 308 9.86 -19.93 2.15
C ASN A 308 11.14 -19.78 3.00
N GLY A 309 11.57 -18.54 3.25
CA GLY A 309 12.74 -18.20 4.06
C GLY A 309 14.08 -18.36 3.34
N ASP A 310 14.10 -18.54 2.01
CA ASP A 310 15.33 -18.71 1.22
C ASP A 310 15.96 -17.39 0.76
N LYS A 311 15.36 -16.26 1.13
CA LYS A 311 15.73 -14.88 0.76
C LYS A 311 15.57 -14.57 -0.72
N LYS A 312 14.80 -15.36 -1.46
CA LYS A 312 14.37 -15.01 -2.81
C LYS A 312 12.91 -14.62 -2.77
N MET A 313 12.56 -13.68 -3.62
CA MET A 313 11.21 -13.16 -3.65
C MET A 313 10.33 -14.04 -4.54
N GLU A 314 9.25 -14.54 -3.98
CA GLU A 314 8.13 -15.11 -4.73
C GLU A 314 7.17 -14.00 -5.15
N PHE A 315 6.70 -14.06 -6.38
CA PHE A 315 5.63 -13.18 -6.84
C PHE A 315 4.28 -13.75 -6.42
N ILE A 316 3.42 -12.86 -5.95
CA ILE A 316 2.07 -13.17 -5.51
C ILE A 316 1.12 -12.25 -6.28
N LEU A 317 0.26 -12.83 -7.10
CA LEU A 317 -0.72 -12.12 -7.91
C LEU A 317 -2.12 -12.39 -7.36
N LEU A 318 -2.89 -11.32 -7.17
CA LEU A 318 -4.29 -11.39 -6.79
C LEU A 318 -5.17 -11.13 -8.01
N GLY A 319 -6.02 -12.09 -8.36
CA GLY A 319 -7.15 -11.90 -9.27
C GLY A 319 -8.47 -11.82 -8.50
N GLU A 320 -9.55 -11.49 -9.19
CA GLU A 320 -10.88 -11.36 -8.55
C GLU A 320 -11.40 -12.63 -7.85
N GLN A 321 -10.92 -13.80 -8.27
CA GLN A 321 -11.42 -15.11 -7.81
C GLN A 321 -10.33 -16.06 -7.32
N TYR A 322 -9.05 -15.76 -7.54
CA TYR A 322 -7.96 -16.67 -7.24
C TYR A 322 -6.66 -15.91 -6.97
N ILE A 323 -5.76 -16.54 -6.22
CA ILE A 323 -4.39 -16.06 -5.95
C ILE A 323 -3.44 -16.99 -6.70
N VAL A 324 -2.38 -16.41 -7.24
CA VAL A 324 -1.34 -17.12 -7.97
C VAL A 324 0.00 -16.78 -7.37
N MET A 325 0.79 -17.82 -7.10
CA MET A 325 2.15 -17.67 -6.61
C MET A 325 3.10 -18.41 -7.52
N PHE A 326 4.27 -17.82 -7.72
CA PHE A 326 5.37 -18.48 -8.41
C PHE A 326 6.69 -17.91 -7.92
N SER A 327 7.68 -18.80 -7.82
CA SER A 327 9.06 -18.43 -7.57
C SER A 327 9.76 -18.15 -8.89
N LYS A 328 10.68 -17.19 -8.86
CA LYS A 328 11.65 -17.01 -9.94
C LYS A 328 13.05 -17.09 -9.36
N THR A 329 13.91 -17.89 -10.00
CA THR A 329 15.35 -17.71 -9.87
C THR A 329 15.74 -16.51 -10.74
N CYS A 330 15.83 -15.32 -10.14
CA CYS A 330 16.58 -14.20 -10.72
C CYS A 330 18.09 -14.54 -10.73
#